data_AF-A0A6S6PFL1-F1
#
_entry.id   AF-A0A6S6PFL1-F1
#
_cell.length_a   1.000
_cell.length_b   1.000
_cell.length_c   1.000
_cell.angle_alpha   90.00
_cell.angle_beta   90.00
_cell.angle_gamma   90.00
#
_symmetry.space_group_name_H-M   'P 1'
#
loop_
_entity.id
_entity.type
_entity.pdbx_description
1 polymer ?
#
loop_
_entity_poly.entity_id
_entity_poly.type
_entity_poly.pdbx_seq_one_letter_code
_entity_poly.pdbx_strand_id
1 'polypeptide(L)'
;MVRWSKALRGLDRFTDAVRAAGAEMVLHGHSHQGTFSTIPGSEIPVIGVTSASHRSGHSLKRAAGWNRISIHREDASWEITVNSRRLAPDGQLHDFRTTRFTRPTKESVL
;
A
#
# COMPACT_ATOMS: atom_id res chain seq x y z
N MET A 1 15.63 -1.17 1.96
CA MET A 1 15.80 -2.62 1.81
C MET A 1 15.26 -3.32 3.06
N VAL A 2 14.38 -4.32 2.91
CA VAL A 2 13.88 -5.14 4.04
C VAL A 2 14.97 -6.15 4.39
N ARG A 3 15.17 -6.45 5.69
CA ARG A 3 16.12 -7.51 6.10
C ARG A 3 15.73 -8.82 5.41
N TRP A 4 16.72 -9.58 4.92
CA TRP A 4 16.48 -10.84 4.20
C TRP A 4 15.60 -11.83 4.99
N SER A 5 15.74 -11.87 6.32
CA SER A 5 14.89 -12.70 7.20
C SER A 5 13.40 -12.30 7.22
N LYS A 6 13.07 -11.10 6.73
CA LYS A 6 11.70 -10.56 6.63
C LYS A 6 11.25 -10.40 5.18
N ALA A 7 12.04 -10.85 4.22
CA ALA A 7 11.70 -10.78 2.81
C ALA A 7 10.71 -11.89 2.46
N LEU A 8 9.76 -11.58 1.59
CA LEU A 8 8.89 -12.59 0.99
C LEU A 8 9.75 -13.53 0.14
N ARG A 9 9.80 -14.82 0.51
CA ARG A 9 10.48 -15.85 -0.29
C ARG A 9 9.69 -16.08 -1.57
N GLY A 10 10.38 -16.08 -2.71
CA GLY A 10 9.74 -16.24 -4.02
C GLY A 10 9.01 -14.98 -4.51
N LEU A 11 9.58 -13.80 -4.26
CA LEU A 11 9.02 -12.51 -4.71
C LEU A 11 8.71 -12.50 -6.22
N ASP A 12 9.56 -13.10 -7.04
CA ASP A 12 9.35 -13.16 -8.49
C ASP A 12 8.11 -14.00 -8.83
N ARG A 13 7.95 -15.16 -8.18
CA ARG A 13 6.75 -16.01 -8.36
C ARG A 13 5.47 -15.31 -7.92
N PHE A 14 5.54 -14.56 -6.83
CA PHE A 14 4.40 -13.74 -6.38
C PHE A 14 4.09 -12.63 -7.40
N THR A 15 5.12 -11.95 -7.89
CA THR A 15 5.00 -10.90 -8.91
C THR A 15 4.34 -11.44 -10.18
N ASP A 16 4.80 -12.58 -10.68
CA ASP A 16 4.26 -13.22 -11.87
C ASP A 16 2.81 -13.66 -11.68
N ALA A 17 2.50 -14.28 -10.53
CA ALA A 17 1.13 -14.69 -10.20
C ALA A 17 0.18 -13.49 -10.15
N VAL A 18 0.58 -12.39 -9.50
CA VAL A 18 -0.24 -11.17 -9.44
C VAL A 18 -0.42 -10.53 -10.80
N ARG A 19 0.61 -10.51 -11.66
CA ARG A 19 0.50 -9.98 -13.03
C ARG A 19 -0.44 -10.82 -13.89
N ALA A 20 -0.38 -12.14 -13.75
CA ALA A 20 -1.24 -13.06 -14.50
C ALA A 20 -2.71 -13.01 -14.05
N ALA A 21 -2.97 -12.94 -12.74
CA ALA A 21 -4.34 -12.88 -12.22
C ALA A 21 -4.95 -11.48 -12.28
N GLY A 22 -4.11 -10.43 -12.22
CA GLY A 22 -4.55 -9.06 -12.03
C GLY A 22 -4.90 -8.72 -10.57
N ALA A 23 -4.81 -7.44 -10.24
CA ALA A 23 -5.30 -6.88 -8.99
C ALA A 23 -5.50 -5.37 -9.13
N GLU A 24 -6.48 -4.83 -8.40
CA GLU A 24 -6.72 -3.40 -8.32
C GLU A 24 -5.73 -2.73 -7.35
N MET A 25 -5.31 -3.46 -6.30
CA MET A 25 -4.30 -3.03 -5.33
C MET A 25 -3.81 -4.21 -4.49
N VAL A 26 -2.51 -4.22 -4.15
CA VAL A 26 -1.91 -5.16 -3.19
C VAL A 26 -1.57 -4.42 -1.90
N LEU A 27 -2.03 -4.94 -0.76
CA LEU A 27 -1.70 -4.41 0.57
C LEU A 27 -0.69 -5.32 1.26
N HIS A 28 0.33 -4.75 1.90
CA HIS A 28 1.29 -5.54 2.69
C HIS A 28 1.70 -4.86 4.00
N GLY A 29 2.08 -5.71 4.96
CA GLY A 29 2.60 -5.33 6.26
C GLY A 29 3.98 -5.95 6.52
N HIS A 30 4.23 -6.35 7.76
CA HIS A 30 5.44 -7.06 8.24
C HIS A 30 6.77 -6.26 8.20
N SER A 31 7.01 -5.43 7.17
CA SER A 31 8.18 -4.56 7.08
C SER A 31 8.12 -3.34 8.00
N HIS A 32 6.91 -3.02 8.48
CA HIS A 32 6.54 -1.82 9.23
C HIS A 32 6.96 -0.51 8.53
N GLN A 33 6.95 -0.50 7.20
CA GLN A 33 7.30 0.66 6.39
C GLN A 33 6.10 1.11 5.56
N GLY A 34 5.78 2.39 5.68
CA GLY A 34 4.79 3.04 4.80
C GLY A 34 5.38 3.24 3.42
N THR A 35 5.11 2.34 2.49
CA THR A 35 5.66 2.38 1.12
C THR A 35 4.56 2.44 0.08
N PHE A 36 4.84 3.08 -1.03
CA PHE A 36 3.98 3.14 -2.20
C PHE A 36 4.86 2.78 -3.40
N SER A 37 4.51 1.69 -4.07
CA SER A 37 5.21 1.20 -5.26
C SER A 37 4.21 0.51 -6.18
N THR A 38 4.68 -0.09 -7.27
CA THR A 38 3.89 -0.96 -8.13
C THR A 38 4.52 -2.34 -8.23
N ILE A 39 3.72 -3.34 -8.61
CA ILE A 39 4.23 -4.65 -9.04
C ILE A 39 5.08 -4.42 -10.29
N PRO A 40 6.37 -4.81 -10.32
CA PRO A 40 7.27 -4.53 -11.44
C PRO A 40 6.67 -4.90 -12.80
N GLY A 41 6.73 -3.97 -13.75
CA GLY A 41 6.18 -4.13 -15.09
C GLY A 41 4.65 -4.18 -15.16
N SER A 42 3.96 -3.64 -14.17
CA SER A 42 2.52 -3.39 -14.21
C SER A 42 2.19 -2.09 -13.48
N GLU A 43 0.97 -1.60 -13.66
CA GLU A 43 0.46 -0.45 -12.92
C GLU A 43 -0.21 -0.86 -11.59
N ILE A 44 -0.14 -2.13 -11.18
CA ILE A 44 -0.82 -2.61 -9.96
C ILE A 44 -0.14 -1.97 -8.73
N PRO A 45 -0.84 -1.12 -7.94
CA PRO A 45 -0.23 -0.47 -6.79
C PRO A 45 0.00 -1.45 -5.65
N VAL A 46 1.14 -1.32 -4.98
CA VAL A 46 1.57 -2.10 -3.82
C VAL A 46 1.77 -1.14 -2.65
N ILE A 47 0.90 -1.23 -1.66
CA ILE A 47 0.83 -0.30 -0.54
C ILE A 47 1.30 -1.00 0.74
N GLY A 48 2.40 -0.50 1.29
CA GLY A 48 2.93 -0.90 2.59
C GLY A 48 2.39 -0.02 3.71
N VAL A 49 2.15 -0.61 4.87
CA VAL A 49 1.71 0.11 6.07
C VAL A 49 2.80 0.12 7.16
N THR A 50 2.83 1.20 7.95
CA THR A 50 3.64 1.25 9.18
C THR A 50 2.99 0.39 10.28
N SER A 51 3.72 0.12 11.37
CA SER A 51 3.09 -0.48 12.55
C SER A 51 2.33 0.60 13.33
N ALA A 52 1.12 0.29 13.81
CA ALA A 52 0.38 1.17 14.71
C ALA A 52 1.05 1.33 16.08
N SER A 53 1.88 0.35 16.50
CA SER A 53 2.51 0.31 17.82
C SER A 53 3.90 0.97 17.88
N HIS A 54 4.40 1.50 16.76
CA HIS A 54 5.67 2.22 16.79
C HIS A 54 5.54 3.54 17.55
N ARG A 55 6.68 4.09 17.97
CA ARG A 55 6.72 5.44 18.53
C ARG A 55 6.66 6.48 17.42
N SER A 56 6.33 7.71 17.78
CA SER A 56 6.75 8.85 16.98
C SER A 56 8.28 8.81 16.88
N GLY A 57 8.83 9.14 15.72
CA GLY A 57 10.27 9.01 15.50
C GLY A 57 10.72 9.80 14.29
N HIS A 58 12.05 9.94 14.13
CA HIS A 58 12.68 10.79 13.11
C HIS A 58 12.30 10.48 11.65
N SER A 59 11.73 9.31 11.37
CA SER A 59 11.29 8.92 10.03
C SER A 59 9.78 8.62 10.00
N LEU A 60 9.02 9.47 9.31
CA LEU A 60 7.59 9.27 9.05
C LEU A 60 7.30 7.95 8.31
N LYS A 61 8.30 7.39 7.62
CA LYS A 61 8.22 6.08 6.97
C LYS A 61 8.07 4.92 7.97
N ARG A 62 8.44 5.10 9.23
CA ARG A 62 8.39 4.07 10.29
C ARG A 62 7.59 4.49 11.52
N ALA A 63 7.23 5.76 11.64
CA ALA A 63 6.40 6.28 12.72
C ALA A 63 5.07 5.49 12.83
N ALA A 64 4.51 5.46 14.03
CA ALA A 64 3.20 4.87 14.30
C ALA A 64 2.19 5.31 13.25
N GLY A 65 1.37 4.41 12.73
CA GLY A 65 0.36 4.84 11.76
C GLY A 65 -0.46 3.73 11.14
N TRP A 66 -1.38 4.15 10.30
CA TRP A 66 -2.35 3.32 9.59
C TRP A 66 -2.72 3.97 8.26
N ASN A 67 -3.41 3.26 7.38
CA ASN A 67 -3.90 3.79 6.11
C ASN A 67 -5.43 3.72 6.11
N ARG A 68 -6.11 4.85 5.90
CA ARG A 68 -7.54 4.87 5.56
C ARG A 68 -7.67 4.55 4.08
N ILE A 69 -8.40 3.51 3.73
CA ILE A 69 -8.65 3.12 2.34
C ILE A 69 -10.14 3.25 2.09
N SER A 70 -10.51 4.17 1.20
CA SER A 70 -11.87 4.35 0.71
C SER A 70 -11.94 3.76 -0.69
N ILE A 71 -12.93 2.90 -0.94
CA ILE A 71 -13.12 2.21 -2.22
C ILE A 71 -14.55 2.49 -2.65
N HIS A 72 -14.70 3.09 -3.83
CA HIS A 72 -15.98 3.38 -4.43
C HIS A 72 -16.02 2.76 -5.82
N ARG A 73 -17.18 2.23 -6.22
CA ARG A 73 -17.38 1.75 -7.58
C ARG A 73 -18.01 2.88 -8.40
N GLU A 74 -17.43 3.15 -9.56
CA GLU A 74 -17.95 4.07 -10.57
C GLU A 74 -18.07 3.28 -11.88
N ASP A 75 -19.28 2.85 -12.26
CA ASP A 75 -19.56 2.04 -13.45
C ASP A 75 -18.55 0.90 -13.74
N ALA A 76 -17.55 1.21 -14.59
CA ALA A 76 -16.51 0.32 -15.08
C ALA A 76 -15.16 0.44 -14.33
N SER A 77 -15.11 1.22 -13.25
CA SER A 77 -13.91 1.41 -12.45
C SER A 77 -14.15 1.36 -10.93
N TRP A 78 -13.05 1.17 -10.22
CA TRP A 78 -12.90 1.39 -8.80
C TRP A 78 -12.11 2.67 -8.57
N GLU A 79 -12.71 3.59 -7.82
CA GLU A 79 -12.06 4.78 -7.29
C GLU A 79 -11.55 4.48 -5.88
N ILE A 80 -10.23 4.32 -5.76
CA ILE A 80 -9.56 3.93 -4.52
C ILE A 80 -8.76 5.12 -4.01
N THR A 81 -9.08 5.59 -2.80
CA THR A 81 -8.31 6.62 -2.11
C THR A 81 -7.60 6.03 -0.89
N VAL A 82 -6.28 6.15 -0.84
CA VAL A 82 -5.44 5.76 0.29
C VAL A 82 -4.94 7.01 0.99
N ASN A 83 -5.36 7.22 2.23
CA ASN A 83 -4.90 8.29 3.11
C ASN A 83 -4.07 7.68 4.25
N SER A 84 -2.74 7.79 4.15
CA SER A 84 -1.81 7.36 5.19
C SER A 84 -1.79 8.35 6.35
N ARG A 85 -2.03 7.86 7.56
CA ARG A 85 -1.98 8.61 8.80
C ARG A 85 -0.75 8.21 9.60
N ARG A 86 0.03 9.18 10.09
CA ARG A 86 1.27 8.92 10.85
C ARG A 86 1.35 9.79 12.10
N LEU A 87 1.88 9.22 13.18
CA LEU A 87 2.07 9.91 14.45
C LEU A 87 3.29 10.82 14.35
N ALA A 88 3.08 12.12 14.48
CA ALA A 88 4.14 13.11 14.49
C ALA A 88 4.73 13.31 15.90
N PRO A 89 5.87 14.01 16.03
CA PRO A 89 6.50 14.26 17.33
C PRO A 89 5.63 15.04 18.32
N ASP A 90 4.63 15.79 17.84
CA ASP A 90 3.64 16.51 18.64
C ASP A 90 2.60 15.60 19.32
N GLY A 91 2.69 14.28 19.11
CA GLY A 91 1.78 13.29 19.66
C GLY A 91 0.45 13.17 18.91
N GLN A 92 0.31 13.85 17.77
CA GLN A 92 -0.92 13.83 16.95
C GLN A 92 -0.76 12.97 15.70
N LEU A 93 -1.87 12.38 15.25
CA LEU A 93 -1.93 11.64 13.98
C LEU A 93 -2.25 12.60 12.83
N HIS A 94 -1.30 12.79 11.92
CA HIS A 94 -1.43 13.65 10.75
C HIS A 94 -1.59 12.85 9.46
N ASP A 95 -2.22 13.47 8.47
CA ASP A 95 -2.23 12.98 7.09
C ASP A 95 -0.81 13.09 6.52
N PHE A 96 -0.19 11.96 6.27
CA PHE A 96 1.16 11.87 5.71
C PHE A 96 1.13 11.87 4.17
N ARG A 97 0.20 11.11 3.59
CA ARG A 97 0.07 10.99 2.13
C ARG A 97 -1.34 10.58 1.76
N THR A 98 -1.94 11.30 0.81
CA THR A 98 -3.14 10.86 0.11
C THR A 98 -2.76 10.44 -1.30
N THR A 99 -3.23 9.29 -1.76
CA THR A 99 -3.03 8.82 -3.13
C THR A 99 -4.34 8.23 -3.64
N ARG A 100 -4.66 8.54 -4.89
CA ARG A 100 -5.88 8.08 -5.56
C ARG A 100 -5.51 7.17 -6.71
N PHE A 101 -6.29 6.13 -6.92
CA PHE A 101 -6.14 5.18 -8.01
C PHE A 101 -7.50 4.95 -8.64
N THR A 102 -7.57 5.08 -9.95
CA THR A 102 -8.68 4.59 -10.77
C THR A 102 -8.25 3.24 -11.33
N ARG A 103 -9.02 2.18 -11.05
CA ARG A 103 -8.70 0.81 -11.47
C ARG A 103 -9.87 0.20 -12.24
N PRO A 104 -9.65 -0.60 -13.28
CA PRO A 104 -10.75 -1.22 -14.00
C PRO A 104 -11.51 -2.22 -13.12
N THR A 105 -12.78 -2.46 -13.39
CA THR A 105 -13.48 -3.64 -12.87
C THR A 105 -13.09 -4.87 -13.71
N LYS A 106 -13.25 -6.07 -13.16
CA LYS A 106 -12.93 -7.31 -13.90
C LYS A 106 -13.76 -7.44 -15.19
N GLU A 107 -14.99 -6.91 -15.19
CA GLU A 107 -15.90 -6.93 -16.34
C GLU A 107 -15.47 -5.99 -17.48
N SER A 108 -14.71 -4.93 -17.18
CA SER A 108 -14.30 -3.92 -18.16
C SER A 108 -12.98 -4.24 -18.88
N VAL A 109 -12.36 -5.38 -18.57
CA VAL A 109 -11.06 -5.84 -19.13
C VAL A 109 -11.25 -6.96 -20.16
N LEU A 110 -12.50 -7.38 -20.38
CA LEU A 110 -12.92 -8.33 -21.41
C LEU A 110 -13.48 -7.57 -22.63
#